data_AF-A0A6P1HHM6-F1
#
_entry.id   AF-A0A6P1HHM6-F1
#
_cell.length_a   1.000
_cell.length_b   1.000
_cell.length_c   1.000
_cell.angle_alpha   90.00
_cell.angle_beta   90.00
_cell.angle_gamma   90.00
#
_symmetry.space_group_name_H-M   'P 1'
#
loop_
_entity.id
_entity.type
_entity.pdbx_description
1 polymer ?
#
loop_
_entity_poly.entity_id
_entity_poly.type
_entity_poly.pdbx_seq_one_letter_code
_entity_poly.pdbx_strand_id
1 'polypeptide(L)'
;MSQRFHHYDEHEDANMIKVEVNLDDTPPEWLGYVMDKLFELGANDVYYIPIFMKKNRPGILLQLLCDQSKLDSLKEVLFKETTTLGVRYYPLSVHRLERRFQTLTTPWGDIQIKEGLHNGEVMQRSPEYDECKQIAEQNDIPLKEVYNRVWQLL
;
A
#
# COMPACT_ATOMS: atom_id res chain seq x y z
N MET A 1 1.81 -8.25 -12.39
CA MET A 1 2.27 -7.18 -11.48
C MET A 1 2.04 -5.85 -12.18
N SER A 2 0.77 -5.47 -12.28
CA SER A 2 0.11 -4.35 -11.58
C SER A 2 0.40 -2.98 -12.19
N GLN A 3 -0.34 -2.66 -13.26
CA GLN A 3 -0.51 -1.28 -13.76
C GLN A 3 -1.21 -0.34 -12.74
N ARG A 4 -1.53 -0.81 -11.52
CA ARG A 4 -2.43 -0.14 -10.56
C ARG A 4 -1.87 1.12 -9.90
N PHE A 5 -0.61 1.47 -10.16
CA PHE A 5 0.10 2.56 -9.46
C PHE A 5 0.80 3.55 -10.39
N HIS A 6 0.58 3.45 -11.71
CA HIS A 6 1.11 4.41 -12.67
C HIS A 6 0.17 5.61 -12.78
N HIS A 7 0.48 6.65 -12.03
CA HIS A 7 -0.20 7.93 -12.08
C HIS A 7 0.61 8.84 -12.99
N TYR A 8 0.35 8.77 -14.30
CA TYR A 8 1.14 9.55 -15.28
C TYR A 8 0.87 11.05 -15.21
N ASP A 9 -0.24 11.44 -14.61
CA ASP A 9 -0.62 12.82 -14.33
C ASP A 9 -1.08 12.92 -12.88
N GLU A 10 -0.94 14.11 -12.29
CA GLU A 10 -1.51 14.44 -10.99
C GLU A 10 -3.04 14.50 -11.10
N HIS A 11 -3.75 13.82 -10.19
CA HIS A 11 -5.22 13.73 -10.22
C HIS A 11 -5.79 13.41 -8.84
N GLU A 12 -7.10 13.59 -8.73
CA GLU A 12 -7.88 13.21 -7.56
C GLU A 12 -8.74 11.98 -7.87
N ASP A 13 -8.57 10.91 -7.09
CA ASP A 13 -9.48 9.78 -7.09
C ASP A 13 -10.71 10.12 -6.23
N ALA A 14 -11.77 10.63 -6.86
CA ALA A 14 -12.97 11.08 -6.15
C ALA A 14 -13.90 9.96 -5.66
N ASN A 15 -13.74 8.73 -6.17
CA ASN A 15 -14.65 7.60 -5.90
C ASN A 15 -14.03 6.56 -4.95
N MET A 16 -13.29 7.02 -3.94
CA MET A 16 -12.61 6.14 -3.00
C MET A 16 -13.43 5.92 -1.73
N ILE A 17 -13.25 4.74 -1.14
CA ILE A 17 -13.95 4.31 0.06
C ILE A 17 -12.95 3.80 1.08
N LYS A 18 -13.03 4.36 2.29
CA LYS A 18 -12.37 3.80 3.47
C LYS A 18 -13.33 2.88 4.19
N VAL A 19 -12.95 1.64 4.39
CA VAL A 19 -13.72 0.63 5.12
C VAL A 19 -13.03 0.32 6.44
N GLU A 20 -13.80 0.22 7.50
CA GLU A 20 -13.35 -0.09 8.85
C GLU A 20 -14.17 -1.22 9.48
N VAL A 21 -13.46 -2.16 10.10
CA VAL A 21 -14.04 -3.32 10.77
C VAL A 21 -13.34 -3.55 12.10
N ASN A 22 -14.09 -3.71 13.19
CA ASN A 22 -13.53 -4.07 14.48
C ASN A 22 -13.68 -5.58 14.69
N LEU A 23 -12.60 -6.26 15.05
CA LEU A 23 -12.50 -7.70 15.22
C LEU A 23 -11.98 -8.01 16.64
N ASP A 24 -12.84 -8.46 17.56
CA ASP A 24 -12.42 -8.92 18.90
C ASP A 24 -12.38 -10.45 19.06
N ASP A 25 -12.92 -11.18 18.09
CA ASP A 25 -13.07 -12.64 18.13
C ASP A 25 -12.56 -13.35 16.85
N THR A 26 -11.96 -12.62 15.90
CA THR A 26 -11.23 -13.21 14.77
C THR A 26 -9.83 -13.64 15.21
N PRO A 27 -9.42 -14.90 14.96
CA PRO A 27 -8.05 -15.35 15.23
C PRO A 27 -7.00 -14.54 14.44
N PRO A 28 -5.93 -14.02 15.09
CA PRO A 28 -4.92 -13.20 14.41
C PRO A 28 -4.20 -13.90 13.25
N GLU A 29 -4.05 -15.23 13.31
CA GLU A 29 -3.43 -16.03 12.23
C GLU A 29 -4.19 -15.93 10.90
N TRP A 30 -5.50 -15.66 10.93
CA TRP A 30 -6.32 -15.52 9.73
C TRP A 30 -6.09 -14.19 9.01
N LEU A 31 -5.61 -13.18 9.73
CA LEU A 31 -5.51 -11.81 9.21
C LEU A 31 -4.51 -11.67 8.06
N GLY A 32 -3.44 -12.47 8.05
CA GLY A 32 -2.54 -12.52 6.90
C GLY A 32 -3.27 -12.97 5.62
N TYR A 33 -4.02 -14.07 5.71
CA TYR A 33 -4.81 -14.59 4.59
C TYR A 33 -5.90 -13.62 4.14
N VAL A 34 -6.58 -12.96 5.08
CA VAL A 34 -7.60 -11.94 4.77
C VAL A 34 -6.96 -10.76 4.04
N MET A 35 -5.83 -10.25 4.52
CA MET A 35 -5.10 -9.15 3.87
C MET A 35 -4.74 -9.48 2.42
N ASP A 36 -4.20 -10.67 2.16
CA ASP A 36 -3.84 -11.13 0.82
C ASP A 36 -5.08 -11.15 -0.10
N LYS A 37 -6.21 -11.71 0.37
CA LYS A 37 -7.47 -11.76 -0.38
C LYS A 37 -8.00 -10.37 -0.72
N LEU A 38 -7.90 -9.41 0.19
CA LEU A 38 -8.33 -8.03 -0.04
C LEU A 38 -7.46 -7.35 -1.11
N PHE A 39 -6.14 -7.55 -1.09
CA PHE A 39 -5.24 -7.04 -2.13
C PHE A 39 -5.48 -7.69 -3.50
N GLU A 40 -5.73 -9.00 -3.54
CA GLU A 40 -6.10 -9.74 -4.77
C GLU A 40 -7.32 -9.09 -5.45
N LEU A 41 -8.35 -8.76 -4.67
CA LEU A 41 -9.59 -8.13 -5.14
C LEU A 41 -9.46 -6.63 -5.47
N GLY A 42 -8.30 -6.03 -5.19
CA GLY A 42 -8.00 -4.66 -5.58
C GLY A 42 -8.24 -3.62 -4.50
N ALA A 43 -8.11 -3.97 -3.22
CA ALA A 43 -7.85 -2.96 -2.20
C ALA A 43 -6.54 -2.20 -2.54
N ASN A 44 -6.58 -0.88 -2.39
CA ASN A 44 -5.44 0.01 -2.62
C ASN A 44 -4.49 0.02 -1.42
N ASP A 45 -5.04 -0.15 -0.22
CA ASP A 45 -4.30 -0.23 1.04
C ASP A 45 -5.10 -1.05 2.06
N VAL A 46 -4.40 -1.80 2.92
CA VAL A 46 -4.99 -2.63 3.98
C VAL A 46 -4.01 -2.65 5.15
N TYR A 47 -4.50 -2.38 6.37
CA TYR A 47 -3.69 -2.50 7.57
C TYR A 47 -4.52 -2.80 8.81
N TYR A 48 -3.81 -3.17 9.89
CA TYR A 48 -4.38 -3.54 11.18
C TYR A 48 -3.89 -2.62 12.28
N ILE A 49 -4.81 -2.18 13.16
CA ILE A 49 -4.50 -1.39 14.35
C ILE A 49 -4.96 -2.17 15.58
N PRO A 50 -4.08 -2.43 16.58
CA PRO A 50 -4.51 -3.00 17.85
C PRO A 50 -5.36 -1.99 18.62
N ILE A 51 -6.53 -2.43 19.11
CA ILE A 51 -7.48 -1.60 19.86
C ILE A 51 -7.96 -2.34 21.12
N PHE A 52 -8.49 -1.58 22.08
CA PHE A 52 -9.30 -2.13 23.17
C PHE A 52 -10.78 -1.87 22.90
N MET A 53 -11.61 -2.89 23.08
CA MET A 53 -13.04 -2.85 22.87
C MET A 53 -13.79 -2.96 24.22
N LYS A 54 -15.12 -2.86 24.17
CA LYS A 54 -15.98 -2.99 25.36
C LYS A 54 -15.60 -4.22 26.19
N LYS A 55 -15.80 -4.13 27.52
CA LYS A 55 -15.39 -5.18 28.48
C LYS A 55 -13.88 -5.46 28.49
N ASN A 56 -13.06 -4.46 28.12
CA ASN A 56 -11.60 -4.53 28.10
C ASN A 56 -11.05 -5.68 27.24
N ARG A 57 -11.74 -6.00 26.14
CA ARG A 57 -11.28 -7.03 25.21
C ARG A 57 -10.24 -6.45 24.27
N PRO A 58 -9.05 -7.05 24.14
CA PRO A 58 -8.15 -6.70 23.04
C PRO A 58 -8.80 -7.10 21.72
N GLY A 59 -8.69 -6.25 20.71
CA GLY A 59 -9.19 -6.49 19.36
C GLY A 59 -8.35 -5.78 18.33
N ILE A 60 -8.76 -5.89 17.08
CA ILE A 60 -8.06 -5.31 15.92
C ILE A 60 -9.05 -4.50 15.10
N LEU A 61 -8.68 -3.28 14.75
CA LEU A 61 -9.33 -2.51 13.70
C LEU A 61 -8.64 -2.84 12.38
N LEU A 62 -9.36 -3.50 11.48
CA LEU A 62 -9.00 -3.62 10.07
C LEU A 62 -9.46 -2.35 9.38
N GLN A 63 -8.53 -1.66 8.72
CA GLN A 63 -8.86 -0.57 7.79
C GLN A 63 -8.39 -0.94 6.39
N LEU A 64 -9.21 -0.67 5.38
CA LEU A 64 -8.80 -0.73 3.98
C LEU A 64 -9.29 0.48 3.20
N LEU A 65 -8.62 0.75 2.09
CA LEU A 65 -8.96 1.75 1.09
C LEU A 65 -9.23 1.05 -0.24
N CYS A 66 -10.32 1.35 -0.90
CA CYS A 66 -10.63 0.79 -2.22
C CYS A 66 -11.44 1.75 -3.09
N ASP A 67 -11.47 1.52 -4.39
CA ASP A 67 -12.45 2.15 -5.27
C ASP A 67 -13.88 1.69 -4.92
N GLN A 68 -14.86 2.59 -5.05
CA GLN A 68 -16.27 2.32 -4.76
C GLN A 68 -16.81 1.10 -5.52
N SER A 69 -16.33 0.83 -6.73
CA SER A 69 -16.74 -0.34 -7.52
C SER A 69 -16.30 -1.68 -6.93
N LYS A 70 -15.32 -1.68 -6.00
CA LYS A 70 -14.78 -2.89 -5.36
C LYS A 70 -15.41 -3.18 -4.00
N LEU A 71 -16.17 -2.23 -3.45
CA LEU A 71 -16.70 -2.31 -2.09
C LEU A 71 -17.51 -3.59 -1.83
N ASP A 72 -18.37 -3.99 -2.77
CA ASP A 72 -19.24 -5.16 -2.58
C ASP A 72 -18.45 -6.48 -2.52
N SER A 73 -17.47 -6.66 -3.41
CA SER A 73 -16.61 -7.85 -3.39
C SER A 73 -15.74 -7.93 -2.13
N LEU A 74 -15.22 -6.79 -1.66
CA LEU A 74 -14.43 -6.73 -0.43
C LEU A 74 -15.28 -7.01 0.81
N LYS A 75 -16.52 -6.50 0.87
CA LYS A 75 -17.48 -6.84 1.93
C LYS A 75 -17.73 -8.34 2.00
N GLU A 76 -17.91 -8.99 0.84
CA GLU A 76 -18.15 -10.43 0.79
C GLU A 76 -17.01 -11.24 1.42
N VAL A 77 -15.75 -10.87 1.14
CA VAL A 77 -14.58 -11.49 1.79
C VAL A 77 -14.59 -11.22 3.29
N LEU A 78 -14.83 -9.98 3.72
CA LEU A 78 -14.86 -9.63 5.13
C LEU A 78 -15.91 -10.46 5.90
N PHE A 79 -17.09 -10.68 5.33
CA PHE A 79 -18.14 -11.48 5.97
C PHE A 79 -17.89 -12.99 5.93
N LYS A 80 -17.16 -13.49 4.93
CA LYS A 80 -16.85 -14.92 4.79
C LYS A 80 -15.65 -15.36 5.63
N GLU A 81 -14.63 -14.52 5.67
CA GLU A 81 -13.31 -14.88 6.19
C GLU A 81 -13.02 -14.30 7.58
N THR A 82 -13.91 -13.44 8.11
CA THR A 82 -13.82 -12.92 9.47
C THR A 82 -15.09 -13.19 10.26
N THR A 83 -15.04 -12.93 11.56
CA THR A 83 -16.20 -13.06 12.46
C THR A 83 -17.08 -11.81 12.50
N THR A 84 -16.77 -10.77 11.71
CA THR A 84 -17.53 -9.53 11.75
C THR A 84 -18.98 -9.72 11.29
N LEU A 85 -19.89 -9.00 11.93
CA LEU A 85 -21.30 -8.92 11.53
C LEU A 85 -21.63 -7.65 10.76
N GLY A 86 -20.65 -6.77 10.56
CA GLY A 86 -20.88 -5.49 9.90
C GLY A 86 -19.58 -4.77 9.57
N VAL A 87 -19.69 -3.85 8.62
CA VAL A 87 -18.58 -2.97 8.22
C VAL A 87 -19.07 -1.52 8.23
N ARG A 88 -18.18 -0.59 8.54
CA ARG A 88 -18.43 0.85 8.36
C ARG A 88 -17.62 1.30 7.17
N TYR A 89 -18.18 2.18 6.35
CA TYR A 89 -17.46 2.72 5.22
C TYR A 89 -17.81 4.19 4.97
N TYR A 90 -16.82 4.94 4.48
CA TYR A 90 -16.88 6.38 4.33
C TYR A 90 -16.36 6.78 2.95
N PRO A 91 -17.09 7.61 2.20
CA PRO A 91 -16.56 8.20 0.98
C PRO A 91 -15.41 9.14 1.33
N LEU A 92 -14.37 9.12 0.50
CA LEU A 92 -13.28 10.09 0.53
C LEU A 92 -12.68 10.26 -0.85
N SER A 93 -11.88 11.31 -1.00
CA SER A 93 -11.02 11.50 -2.17
C SER A 93 -9.56 11.21 -1.82
N VAL A 94 -8.78 10.75 -2.79
CA VAL A 94 -7.33 10.63 -2.67
C VAL A 94 -6.66 11.50 -3.72
N HIS A 95 -5.91 12.50 -3.27
CA HIS A 95 -5.07 13.29 -4.16
C HIS A 95 -3.76 12.54 -4.44
N ARG A 96 -3.46 12.30 -5.70
CA ARG A 96 -2.29 11.53 -6.14
C ARG A 96 -1.40 12.40 -7.03
N LEU A 97 -0.16 12.54 -6.61
CA LEU A 97 0.89 13.16 -7.41
C LEU A 97 1.17 12.37 -8.69
N GLU A 98 1.58 13.09 -9.73
CA GLU A 98 2.21 12.48 -10.91
C GLU A 98 3.43 11.68 -10.47
N ARG A 99 3.61 10.51 -11.08
CA ARG A 99 4.72 9.60 -10.88
C ARG A 99 5.49 9.44 -12.16
N ARG A 100 6.73 9.88 -12.14
CA ARG A 100 7.68 9.67 -13.22
C ARG A 100 8.77 8.73 -12.75
N PHE A 101 9.29 7.91 -13.66
CA PHE A 101 10.47 7.11 -13.41
C PHE A 101 11.64 7.67 -14.22
N GLN A 102 12.74 7.92 -13.53
CA GLN A 102 14.01 8.32 -14.13
C GLN A 102 15.02 7.19 -13.96
N THR A 103 15.72 6.86 -15.04
CA THR A 103 16.83 5.90 -14.96
C THR A 103 18.09 6.59 -14.46
N LEU A 104 18.71 6.01 -13.43
CA LEU A 104 19.97 6.43 -12.85
C LEU A 104 21.00 5.31 -13.02
N THR A 105 22.12 5.61 -13.67
CA THR A 105 23.22 4.65 -13.81
C THR A 105 24.04 4.58 -12.52
N THR A 106 24.15 3.37 -11.97
CA THR A 106 24.94 3.08 -10.76
C THR A 106 26.08 2.11 -11.08
N PRO A 107 27.04 1.91 -10.16
CA PRO A 107 28.08 0.88 -10.32
C PRO A 107 27.53 -0.55 -10.48
N TRP A 108 26.26 -0.78 -10.11
CA TRP A 108 25.60 -2.09 -10.19
C TRP A 108 24.65 -2.21 -11.39
N GLY A 109 24.62 -1.20 -12.26
CA GLY A 109 23.69 -1.11 -13.38
C GLY A 109 22.70 0.04 -13.23
N ASP A 110 21.80 0.12 -14.19
CA ASP A 110 20.75 1.13 -14.23
C ASP A 110 19.64 0.78 -13.25
N ILE A 111 19.19 1.78 -12.48
CA ILE A 111 18.05 1.67 -11.60
C ILE A 111 17.00 2.73 -11.88
N GLN A 112 15.74 2.44 -11.56
CA GLN A 112 14.63 3.35 -11.62
C GLN A 112 14.52 4.15 -10.32
N ILE A 113 14.44 5.47 -10.48
CA ILE A 113 14.16 6.43 -9.45
C ILE A 113 12.74 6.90 -9.66
N LYS A 114 11.88 6.67 -8.67
CA LYS A 114 10.52 7.21 -8.65
C LYS A 114 10.57 8.67 -8.24
N GLU A 115 10.10 9.55 -9.10
CA GLU A 115 9.84 10.96 -8.82
C GLU A 115 8.34 11.17 -8.60
N GLY A 116 7.99 11.95 -7.57
CA GLY A 116 6.64 12.45 -7.33
C GLY A 116 6.56 13.93 -7.67
N LEU A 117 5.71 14.30 -8.63
CA LEU A 117 5.58 15.68 -9.13
C LEU A 117 4.28 16.30 -8.65
N HIS A 118 4.35 17.57 -8.23
CA HIS A 118 3.21 18.41 -7.89
C HIS A 118 3.26 19.68 -8.75
N ASN A 119 2.22 19.94 -9.54
CA ASN A 119 2.19 21.04 -10.52
C ASN A 119 3.42 21.05 -11.46
N GLY A 120 3.92 19.88 -11.85
CA GLY A 120 5.10 19.72 -12.72
C GLY A 120 6.46 19.93 -12.02
N GLU A 121 6.48 20.23 -10.72
CA GLU A 121 7.70 20.34 -9.94
C GLU A 121 7.97 19.04 -9.16
N VAL A 122 9.21 18.54 -9.21
CA VAL A 122 9.62 17.34 -8.48
C VAL A 122 9.66 17.64 -6.98
N MET A 123 8.74 17.04 -6.22
CA MET A 123 8.64 17.20 -4.76
C MET A 123 9.37 16.09 -4.01
N GLN A 124 9.39 14.89 -4.59
CA GLN A 124 9.95 13.70 -3.94
C GLN A 124 10.71 12.87 -4.98
N ARG A 125 11.81 12.26 -4.52
CA ARG A 125 12.53 11.22 -5.24
C ARG A 125 12.68 10.03 -4.31
N SER A 126 12.67 8.83 -4.83
CA SER A 126 12.97 7.63 -4.05
C SER A 126 13.49 6.54 -4.98
N PRO A 127 14.58 5.84 -4.62
CA PRO A 127 14.99 4.64 -5.33
C PRO A 127 13.91 3.55 -5.24
N GLU A 128 13.66 2.83 -6.32
CA GLU A 128 12.73 1.70 -6.30
C GLU A 128 13.24 0.56 -5.42
N TYR A 129 12.39 0.12 -4.49
CA TYR A 129 12.76 -0.84 -3.45
C TYR A 129 13.13 -2.20 -4.03
N ASP A 130 12.34 -2.71 -4.96
CA ASP A 130 12.56 -4.05 -5.53
C ASP A 130 13.89 -4.13 -6.29
N GLU A 131 14.29 -3.06 -6.99
CA GLU A 131 15.58 -3.00 -7.69
C GLU A 131 16.74 -2.87 -6.69
N CYS A 132 16.60 -2.02 -5.68
CA CYS A 132 17.59 -1.89 -4.62
C CYS A 132 17.77 -3.22 -3.85
N LYS A 133 16.68 -3.96 -3.63
CA LYS A 133 16.68 -5.30 -3.03
C LYS A 133 17.39 -6.32 -3.93
N GLN A 134 17.09 -6.34 -5.22
CA GLN A 134 17.77 -7.22 -6.17
C GLN A 134 19.28 -6.96 -6.23
N ILE A 135 19.70 -5.70 -6.25
CA ILE A 135 21.12 -5.33 -6.20
C ILE A 135 21.77 -5.82 -4.91
N ALA A 136 21.10 -5.62 -3.77
CA ALA A 136 21.59 -6.08 -2.47
C ALA A 136 21.82 -7.60 -2.45
N GLU A 137 20.84 -8.38 -2.93
CA GLU A 137 20.91 -9.84 -2.99
C GLU A 137 21.96 -10.35 -3.98
N GLN A 138 22.08 -9.74 -5.16
CA GLN A 138 23.01 -10.18 -6.21
C GLN A 138 24.48 -9.87 -5.88
N ASN A 139 24.73 -8.78 -5.16
CA ASN A 139 26.08 -8.29 -4.86
C ASN A 139 26.51 -8.59 -3.43
N ASP A 140 25.68 -9.28 -2.64
CA ASP A 140 25.91 -9.59 -1.23
C ASP A 140 26.28 -8.35 -0.40
N ILE A 141 25.52 -7.26 -0.59
CA ILE A 141 25.70 -6.00 0.13
C ILE A 141 24.43 -5.60 0.88
N PRO A 142 24.54 -4.92 2.03
CA PRO A 142 23.36 -4.49 2.77
C PRO A 142 22.49 -3.53 1.95
N LEU A 143 21.16 -3.75 1.95
CA LEU A 143 20.19 -2.87 1.28
C LEU A 143 20.37 -1.39 1.68
N LYS A 144 20.67 -1.13 2.96
CA LYS A 144 20.95 0.22 3.46
C LYS A 144 22.13 0.88 2.73
N GLU A 145 23.16 0.11 2.40
CA GLU A 145 24.31 0.61 1.67
C GLU A 145 23.96 0.92 0.21
N VAL A 146 23.16 0.07 -0.44
CA VAL A 146 22.62 0.33 -1.79
C VAL A 146 21.90 1.67 -1.81
N TYR A 147 20.93 1.86 -0.92
CA TYR A 147 20.21 3.14 -0.80
C TYR A 147 21.15 4.31 -0.60
N ASN A 148 22.10 4.22 0.34
CA ASN A 148 23.05 5.30 0.61
C ASN A 148 23.85 5.69 -0.64
N ARG A 149 24.34 4.71 -1.41
CA ARG A 149 25.11 5.00 -2.64
C ARG A 149 24.23 5.60 -3.73
N VAL A 150 23.00 5.09 -3.88
CA VAL A 150 22.03 5.66 -4.84
C VAL A 150 21.71 7.11 -4.49
N TRP A 151 21.49 7.42 -3.21
CA TRP A 151 21.23 8.79 -2.75
C TRP A 151 22.40 9.75 -2.99
N GLN A 152 23.64 9.26 -3.03
CA GLN A 152 24.81 10.09 -3.36
C GLN A 152 24.91 10.42 -4.86
N LEU A 153 24.23 9.66 -5.72
CA LEU A 153 24.21 9.83 -7.17
C LEU A 153 23.02 10.66 -7.67
N LEU A 154 22.07 10.99 -6.77
CA LEU A 154 20.84 11.75 -7.02
C LEU A 154 21.01 13.26 -6.81
#